data_AF-A0A1M2VBW5-F1
#
_entry.id   AF-A0A1M2VBW5-F1
#
_cell.length_a   1.000
_cell.length_b   1.000
_cell.length_c   1.000
_cell.angle_alpha   90.00
_cell.angle_beta   90.00
_cell.angle_gamma   90.00
#
_symmetry.space_group_name_H-M   'P 1'
#
loop_
_entity.id
_entity.type
_entity.pdbx_description
1 polymer ?
#
loop_
_entity_poly.entity_id
_entity_poly.type
_entity_poly.pdbx_seq_one_letter_code
_entity_poly.pdbx_strand_id
1 'polypeptide(L)'
;MAQITFRINPRPSYSERMTDARAELRKLIREQLCQITHDAAATMSWSRRSYMKNVVMRYRVRIEGWPYVEVPFKNLSDVPNLGKLEMLLRGWKDGSIRFVRITDEQYHIMAADPSPWIGPLIVGDAEEVEDA
;
A
#
# COMPACT_ATOMS: atom_id res chain seq x y z
N MET A 1 -8.96 11.10 49.47
CA MET A 1 -7.99 10.11 48.94
C MET A 1 -8.30 9.89 47.48
N ALA A 2 -7.41 10.31 46.57
CA ALA A 2 -7.63 10.19 45.13
C ALA A 2 -7.43 8.74 44.67
N GLN A 3 -8.47 8.12 44.11
CA GLN A 3 -8.37 6.79 43.52
C GLN A 3 -7.62 6.90 42.19
N ILE A 4 -6.38 6.41 42.17
CA ILE A 4 -5.59 6.27 40.95
C ILE A 4 -6.10 5.04 40.21
N THR A 5 -6.98 5.26 39.23
CA THR A 5 -7.44 4.19 38.34
C THR A 5 -6.28 3.79 37.45
N PHE A 6 -5.57 2.71 37.81
CA PHE A 6 -4.64 2.04 36.90
C PHE A 6 -5.44 1.58 35.68
N ARG A 7 -5.28 2.27 34.55
CA ARG A 7 -5.69 1.74 33.25
C ARG A 7 -4.76 0.58 32.95
N ILE A 8 -5.15 -0.63 33.38
CA ILE A 8 -4.57 -1.86 32.87
C ILE A 8 -4.75 -1.76 31.36
N ASN A 9 -3.67 -1.53 30.60
CA ASN A 9 -3.72 -1.58 29.15
C ASN A 9 -4.27 -2.97 28.79
N PRO A 10 -5.51 -3.08 28.29
CA PRO A 10 -6.00 -4.36 27.84
C PRO A 10 -5.04 -4.87 26.78
N ARG A 11 -4.79 -6.19 26.74
CA ARG A 11 -4.00 -6.76 25.65
C ARG A 11 -4.66 -6.30 24.34
N PRO A 12 -3.90 -5.72 23.40
CA PRO A 12 -4.49 -5.10 22.23
C PRO A 12 -5.35 -6.13 21.52
N SER A 13 -6.62 -5.77 21.33
CA SER A 13 -7.61 -6.57 20.61
C SER A 13 -7.11 -6.85 19.19
N TYR A 14 -7.63 -7.90 18.57
CA TYR A 14 -7.28 -8.25 17.19
C TYR A 14 -7.44 -7.06 16.23
N SER A 15 -8.47 -6.24 16.42
CA SER A 15 -8.70 -5.00 15.66
C SER A 15 -7.64 -3.91 15.91
N GLU A 16 -7.16 -3.77 17.14
CA GLU A 16 -6.08 -2.82 17.50
C GLU A 16 -4.76 -3.26 16.88
N ARG A 17 -4.40 -4.55 16.96
CA ARG A 17 -3.21 -5.10 16.28
C ARG A 17 -3.28 -4.91 14.78
N MET A 18 -4.46 -5.08 14.19
CA MET A 18 -4.67 -4.85 12.76
C MET A 18 -4.53 -3.37 12.38
N THR A 19 -4.96 -2.46 13.26
CA THR A 19 -4.83 -1.02 13.06
C THR A 19 -3.37 -0.58 13.18
N ASP A 20 -2.67 -1.10 14.18
CA ASP A 20 -1.24 -0.86 14.43
C ASP A 20 -0.38 -1.38 13.28
N ALA A 21 -0.60 -2.63 12.84
CA ALA A 21 0.09 -3.20 11.68
C ALA A 21 -0.15 -2.38 10.40
N ARG A 22 -1.37 -1.87 10.18
CA ARG A 22 -1.67 -0.96 9.07
C ARG A 22 -0.95 0.37 9.20
N ALA A 23 -0.88 0.94 10.40
CA ALA A 23 -0.18 2.20 10.64
C ALA A 23 1.32 2.06 10.40
N GLU A 24 1.92 0.98 10.91
CA GLU A 24 3.33 0.65 10.69
C GLU A 24 3.61 0.43 9.19
N LEU A 25 2.78 -0.35 8.51
CA LEU A 25 2.90 -0.59 7.08
C LEU A 25 2.79 0.71 6.27
N ARG A 26 1.82 1.58 6.58
CA ARG A 26 1.69 2.90 5.94
C ARG A 26 2.90 3.78 6.17
N LYS A 27 3.46 3.77 7.39
CA LYS A 27 4.65 4.55 7.73
C LYS A 27 5.85 4.08 6.90
N LEU A 28 6.08 2.77 6.86
CA LEU A 28 7.20 2.17 6.14
C LEU A 28 7.11 2.42 4.62
N ILE A 29 5.93 2.22 4.04
CA ILE A 29 5.70 2.49 2.61
C ILE A 29 5.91 3.97 2.29
N ARG A 30 5.38 4.87 3.13
CA ARG A 30 5.58 6.31 2.95
C ARG A 30 7.06 6.67 3.05
N GLU A 31 7.77 6.13 4.04
CA GLU A 31 9.18 6.39 4.24
C GLU A 31 10.02 5.95 3.03
N GLN A 32 9.81 4.72 2.55
CA GLN A 32 10.50 4.24 1.34
C GLN A 32 10.12 5.06 0.10
N LEU A 33 8.84 5.44 -0.04
CA LEU A 33 8.40 6.29 -1.14
C LEU A 33 9.10 7.65 -1.09
N CYS A 34 9.07 8.35 0.04
CA CYS A 34 9.75 9.62 0.21
C CYS A 34 11.26 9.50 -0.04
N GLN A 35 11.88 8.39 0.38
CA GLN A 35 13.31 8.15 0.19
C GLN A 35 13.65 7.98 -1.30
N ILE A 36 12.84 7.23 -2.06
CA ILE A 36 13.09 7.04 -3.50
C ILE A 36 12.74 8.28 -4.32
N THR A 37 11.68 9.01 -3.96
CA THR A 37 11.23 10.21 -4.70
C THR A 37 11.96 11.48 -4.28
N HIS A 38 12.65 11.46 -3.13
CA HIS A 38 13.23 12.64 -2.47
C HIS A 38 12.18 13.72 -2.13
N ASP A 39 10.90 13.33 -2.04
CA ASP A 39 9.78 14.23 -1.76
C ASP A 39 9.05 13.79 -0.48
N ALA A 40 9.16 14.59 0.58
CA ALA A 40 8.53 14.32 1.87
C ALA A 40 6.99 14.44 1.86
N ALA A 41 6.42 15.09 0.84
CA ALA A 41 4.99 15.21 0.60
C ALA A 41 4.43 14.07 -0.28
N ALA A 42 5.29 13.14 -0.71
CA ALA A 42 4.84 11.99 -1.48
C ALA A 42 3.85 11.16 -0.65
N THR A 43 2.67 10.94 -1.22
CA THR A 43 1.60 10.15 -0.60
C THR A 43 1.24 8.98 -1.49
N MET A 44 1.08 7.82 -0.86
CA MET A 44 0.75 6.60 -1.56
C MET A 44 -0.74 6.59 -1.92
N SER A 45 -1.04 6.39 -3.20
CA SER A 45 -2.40 6.19 -3.71
C SER A 45 -2.59 4.72 -4.08
N TRP A 46 -3.59 4.06 -3.47
CA TRP A 46 -3.84 2.62 -3.66
C TRP A 46 -4.77 2.29 -4.83
N SER A 47 -5.52 3.27 -5.33
CA SER A 47 -6.35 3.09 -6.52
C SER A 47 -5.48 2.99 -7.76
N ARG A 48 -5.73 2.03 -8.66
CA ARG A 48 -4.95 1.82 -9.90
C ARG A 48 -4.70 3.13 -10.69
N ARG A 49 -5.77 3.89 -10.93
CA ARG A 49 -5.72 5.17 -11.67
C ARG A 49 -4.89 6.23 -10.94
N SER A 50 -5.11 6.37 -9.63
CA SER A 50 -4.39 7.33 -8.79
C SER A 50 -2.93 6.93 -8.57
N TYR A 51 -2.62 5.64 -8.47
CA TYR A 51 -1.26 5.13 -8.41
C TYR A 51 -0.49 5.46 -9.69
N MET A 52 -1.08 5.17 -10.86
CA MET A 52 -0.46 5.53 -12.13
C MET A 52 -0.22 7.04 -12.24
N LYS A 53 -1.20 7.87 -11.88
CA LYS A 53 -1.07 9.33 -12.03
C LYS A 53 -0.14 9.97 -10.98
N ASN A 54 -0.31 9.63 -9.71
CA ASN A 54 0.37 10.31 -8.60
C ASN A 54 1.71 9.69 -8.24
N VAL A 55 1.92 8.40 -8.53
CA VAL A 55 3.16 7.69 -8.18
C VAL A 55 4.00 7.45 -9.44
N VAL A 56 3.46 6.73 -10.41
CA VAL A 56 4.20 6.33 -11.61
C VAL A 56 4.49 7.51 -12.54
N MET A 57 3.47 8.31 -12.89
CA MET A 57 3.62 9.42 -13.83
C MET A 57 4.37 10.59 -13.20
N ARG A 58 4.10 10.92 -11.94
CA ARG A 58 4.72 12.04 -11.23
C ARG A 58 6.16 11.78 -10.81
N TYR A 59 6.44 10.61 -10.24
CA TYR A 59 7.75 10.32 -9.64
C TYR A 59 8.57 9.28 -10.41
N ARG A 60 8.01 8.65 -11.45
CA ARG A 60 8.67 7.57 -12.20
C ARG A 60 9.14 6.45 -11.28
N VAL A 61 8.29 6.05 -10.34
CA VAL A 61 8.56 4.92 -9.44
C VAL A 61 7.46 3.88 -9.51
N ARG A 62 7.83 2.61 -9.36
CA ARG A 62 6.92 1.46 -9.30
C ARG A 62 7.21 0.61 -8.07
N ILE A 63 6.25 -0.21 -7.66
CA ILE A 63 6.47 -1.28 -6.68
C ILE A 63 6.90 -2.54 -7.43
N GLU A 64 7.97 -3.16 -6.96
CA GLU A 64 8.44 -4.46 -7.42
C GLU A 64 8.24 -5.49 -6.31
N GLY A 65 7.90 -6.73 -6.68
CA GLY A 65 7.79 -7.87 -5.76
C GLY A 65 6.50 -7.91 -4.93
N TRP A 66 5.46 -7.18 -5.32
CA TRP A 66 4.16 -7.24 -4.63
C TRP A 66 3.52 -8.64 -4.79
N PRO A 67 3.04 -9.28 -3.72
CA PRO A 67 2.43 -10.61 -3.78
C PRO A 67 0.98 -10.55 -4.29
N TYR A 68 0.79 -10.30 -5.59
CA TYR A 68 -0.53 -10.16 -6.23
C TYR A 68 -1.44 -11.40 -6.07
N VAL A 69 -0.84 -12.58 -5.88
CA VAL A 69 -1.55 -13.85 -5.68
C VAL A 69 -2.31 -13.86 -4.35
N GLU A 70 -1.76 -13.24 -3.31
CA GLU A 70 -2.32 -13.30 -1.96
C GLU A 70 -3.05 -12.02 -1.56
N VAL A 71 -2.52 -10.86 -1.99
CA VAL A 71 -3.07 -9.55 -1.66
C VAL A 71 -3.27 -8.74 -2.94
N PRO A 72 -4.52 -8.50 -3.37
CA PRO A 72 -4.76 -7.62 -4.49
C PRO A 72 -4.25 -6.21 -4.18
N PHE A 73 -3.88 -5.48 -5.24
CA PHE A 73 -3.44 -4.11 -5.13
C PHE A 73 -4.63 -3.18 -4.80
N LYS A 74 -5.02 -3.17 -3.53
CA LYS A 74 -6.12 -2.36 -2.98
C LYS A 74 -5.64 -1.65 -1.71
N ASN A 75 -6.46 -0.73 -1.20
CA ASN A 75 -6.15 0.01 0.02
C ASN A 75 -5.91 -0.95 1.20
N LEU A 76 -4.90 -0.66 2.02
CA LEU A 76 -4.55 -1.48 3.19
C LEU A 76 -5.69 -1.60 4.21
N SER A 77 -6.66 -0.68 4.19
CA SER A 77 -7.89 -0.77 5.00
C SER A 77 -8.82 -1.90 4.53
N ASP A 78 -8.85 -2.19 3.24
CA ASP A 78 -9.70 -3.24 2.64
C ASP A 78 -9.10 -4.65 2.79
N VAL A 79 -7.87 -4.77 3.28
CA VAL A 79 -7.26 -6.08 3.56
C VAL A 79 -7.85 -6.63 4.86
N PRO A 80 -8.63 -7.73 4.82
CA PRO A 80 -9.41 -8.19 5.97
C PRO A 80 -8.61 -9.03 6.97
N ASN A 81 -7.44 -9.54 6.56
CA ASN A 81 -6.69 -10.54 7.33
C ASN A 81 -5.37 -9.96 7.86
N LEU A 82 -5.16 -10.07 9.18
CA LEU A 82 -3.92 -9.64 9.84
C LEU A 82 -2.71 -10.37 9.27
N GLY A 83 -2.82 -11.68 8.98
CA GLY A 83 -1.71 -12.45 8.41
C GLY A 83 -1.23 -11.90 7.06
N LYS A 84 -2.16 -11.39 6.23
CA LYS A 84 -1.82 -10.75 4.95
C LYS A 84 -1.11 -9.41 5.15
N LEU A 85 -1.55 -8.61 6.13
CA LEU A 85 -0.87 -7.36 6.49
C LEU A 85 0.53 -7.61 7.04
N GLU A 86 0.69 -8.60 7.91
CA GLU A 86 2.00 -9.00 8.43
C GLU A 86 2.91 -9.53 7.33
N MET A 87 2.37 -10.26 6.36
CA MET A 87 3.15 -10.74 5.22
C MET A 87 3.63 -9.58 4.34
N LEU A 88 2.77 -8.61 4.04
CA LEU A 88 3.20 -7.39 3.35
C LEU A 88 4.28 -6.68 4.15
N LEU A 89 4.05 -6.48 5.44
CA LEU A 89 4.99 -5.79 6.34
C LEU A 89 6.36 -6.51 6.39
N ARG A 90 6.37 -7.84 6.42
CA ARG A 90 7.59 -8.64 6.29
C ARG A 90 8.24 -8.45 4.93
N GLY A 91 7.47 -8.52 3.83
CA GLY A 91 8.00 -8.31 2.48
C GLY A 91 8.64 -6.93 2.30
N TRP A 92 8.04 -5.89 2.86
CA TRP A 92 8.60 -4.53 2.86
C TRP A 92 9.85 -4.39 3.74
N LYS A 93 9.91 -5.08 4.88
CA LYS A 93 11.09 -5.09 5.78
C LYS A 93 12.26 -5.88 5.20
N ASP A 94 11.96 -7.01 4.57
CA ASP A 94 12.93 -7.90 3.92
C ASP A 94 13.45 -7.31 2.60
N GLY A 95 12.72 -6.36 2.01
CA GLY A 95 13.05 -5.76 0.72
C GLY A 95 12.59 -6.58 -0.48
N SER A 96 11.89 -7.70 -0.22
CA SER A 96 11.12 -8.45 -1.22
C SER A 96 10.12 -7.55 -1.93
N ILE A 97 9.46 -6.64 -1.19
CA ILE A 97 8.63 -5.57 -1.73
C ILE A 97 9.40 -4.27 -1.59
N ARG A 98 9.64 -3.59 -2.70
CA ARG A 98 10.38 -2.33 -2.72
C ARG A 98 9.91 -1.40 -3.81
N PHE A 99 10.15 -0.11 -3.63
CA PHE A 99 10.02 0.84 -4.71
C PHE A 99 11.26 0.81 -5.61
N VAL A 100 11.04 0.87 -6.91
CA VAL A 100 12.08 0.92 -7.93
C VAL A 100 11.77 2.07 -8.89
N ARG A 101 12.79 2.84 -9.25
CA ARG A 101 12.66 3.87 -10.29
C ARG A 101 12.53 3.20 -11.65
N ILE A 102 11.56 3.64 -12.43
CA ILE A 102 11.35 3.19 -13.81
C ILE A 102 12.03 4.15 -14.78
N THR A 103 12.59 3.61 -15.85
CA THR A 103 13.08 4.40 -16.99
C THR A 103 11.90 4.86 -17.85
N ASP A 104 12.11 5.88 -18.70
CA ASP A 104 11.05 6.36 -19.59
C ASP A 104 10.54 5.28 -20.55
N GLU A 105 11.40 4.35 -20.99
CA GLU A 105 10.99 3.20 -21.79
C GLU A 105 9.98 2.30 -21.05
N GLN A 106 10.26 2.00 -19.78
CA GLN A 106 9.35 1.23 -18.93
C GLN A 106 8.06 2.01 -18.64
N TYR A 107 8.15 3.33 -18.50
CA TYR A 107 6.99 4.20 -18.38
C TYR A 107 6.10 4.14 -19.62
N HIS A 108 6.66 4.19 -20.83
CA HIS A 108 5.89 4.08 -22.07
C HIS A 108 5.18 2.73 -22.18
N ILE A 109 5.86 1.64 -21.80
CA ILE A 109 5.25 0.30 -21.76
C ILE A 109 4.11 0.25 -20.73
N MET A 110 4.30 0.81 -19.53
CA MET A 110 3.26 0.88 -18.49
C MET A 110 2.09 1.79 -18.87
N ALA A 111 2.36 2.88 -19.60
CA ALA A 111 1.33 3.80 -20.07
C ALA A 111 0.49 3.17 -21.19
N ALA A 112 1.11 2.32 -22.03
CA ALA A 112 0.44 1.56 -23.06
C ALA A 112 -0.35 0.38 -22.47
N ASP A 113 0.23 -0.38 -21.54
CA ASP A 113 -0.43 -1.51 -20.87
C ASP A 113 -0.08 -1.59 -19.37
N PRO A 114 -0.98 -1.12 -18.49
CA PRO A 114 -0.77 -1.15 -17.04
C PRO A 114 -1.18 -2.47 -16.38
N SER A 115 -1.83 -3.38 -17.11
CA SER A 115 -2.36 -4.64 -16.59
C SER A 115 -1.28 -5.59 -16.02
N PRO A 116 -0.14 -5.83 -16.69
CA PRO A 116 0.87 -6.76 -16.19
C PRO A 116 1.59 -6.25 -14.94
N TRP A 117 1.54 -4.95 -14.67
CA TRP A 117 2.30 -4.31 -13.58
C TRP A 117 1.47 -4.10 -12.31
N ILE A 118 0.14 -3.99 -12.42
CA ILE A 118 -0.76 -3.80 -11.27
C ILE A 118 -1.49 -5.11 -10.93
N GLY A 119 -1.14 -6.20 -11.62
CA GLY A 119 -1.78 -7.51 -11.52
C GLY A 119 -3.10 -7.58 -12.28
N PRO A 120 -3.63 -8.79 -12.49
CA PRO A 120 -4.89 -8.98 -13.21
C PRO A 120 -5.99 -8.16 -12.55
N LEU A 121 -6.83 -7.52 -13.38
CA LEU A 121 -8.06 -6.90 -12.91
C LEU A 121 -8.89 -8.02 -12.28
N ILE A 122 -9.00 -8.05 -10.95
CA ILE A 122 -9.96 -8.94 -10.30
C ILE A 122 -11.33 -8.39 -10.67
N VAL A 123 -12.00 -9.08 -11.58
CA VAL A 123 -13.37 -8.81 -12.03
C VAL A 123 -14.26 -8.91 -10.78
N GLY A 124 -14.54 -7.76 -10.18
CA GLY A 124 -15.10 -7.64 -8.83
C GLY A 124 -15.14 -6.20 -8.34
N ASP A 125 -14.25 -5.34 -8.85
CA ASP A 125 -14.51 -3.89 -8.88
C ASP A 125 -15.43 -3.61 -10.08
N ALA A 126 -16.72 -3.95 -9.91
CA ALA A 126 -17.76 -3.26 -10.66
C ALA A 126 -17.64 -1.79 -10.27
N GLU A 127 -17.26 -0.97 -11.24
CA GLU A 127 -17.58 0.45 -11.26
C GLU A 127 -19.08 0.59 -10.93
N GLU A 128 -19.41 0.95 -9.70
CA GLU A 128 -20.54 1.86 -9.47
C GLU A 128 -20.14 3.17 -10.14
N VAL A 129 -20.45 3.24 -11.44
CA VAL A 129 -20.75 4.48 -12.13
C VAL A 129 -21.95 5.10 -11.42
N GLU A 130 -21.69 5.93 -10.43
CA GLU A 130 -22.70 6.84 -9.89
C GLU A 130 -22.86 7.98 -10.91
N ASP A 131 -23.88 7.82 -11.75
CA ASP A 131 -24.49 8.84 -12.58
C ASP A 131 -25.28 9.77 -11.64
N ALA A 132 -24.79 11.01 -11.41
CA ALA A 132 -25.56 12.14 -10.87
C ALA A 132 -24.83 13.47 -11.10
#